data_AF-A0A914HF83-F1
#
_entry.id   AF-A0A914HF83-F1
#
_cell.length_a   1.000
_cell.length_b   1.000
_cell.length_c   1.000
_cell.angle_alpha   90.00
_cell.angle_beta   90.00
_cell.angle_gamma   90.00
#
_symmetry.space_group_name_H-M   'P 1'
#
loop_
_entity.id
_entity.type
_entity.pdbx_description
1 polymer ?
#
loop_
_entity_poly.entity_id
_entity_poly.type
_entity_poly.pdbx_seq_one_letter_code
_entity_poly.pdbx_strand_id
1 'polypeptide(L)'
;MEEDDHPTPSSSSTVSSTNAAPYGSTSLVQIKQESVDAHQSQADTTADSSGVVHALFTMAEARSAVAELGRCWTELREDCGRGKRVTELETACDQVARWLEEEKKVHQEELKQINQDINLLEDFLRDRKPRLARKKAETERKMEQLLRKVLSFDVEQSEVKSGPDQQQNQSESSPYDRCQPTPNQFNGQFFLWAFQWFMLFHQQRLQLQQQLLQNNNTNTSSHLLNQQRGLNMNNNNIVPMPTTMARQQQQAKMKVCTSCQELIHRNAPTCPFCKKKITSKAAKRVRK
;
A
#
# COMPACT_ATOMS: atom_id res chain seq x y z
N MET A 1 27.45 41.88 5.13
CA MET A 1 27.12 40.89 6.17
C MET A 1 26.17 39.87 5.53
N GLU A 2 26.53 39.23 4.42
CA GLU A 2 27.72 38.35 4.20
C GLU A 2 27.76 37.30 5.34
N GLU A 3 27.67 35.99 5.09
CA GLU A 3 28.37 35.23 4.06
C GLU A 3 27.54 34.08 3.46
N ASP A 4 27.79 33.88 2.17
CA ASP A 4 27.57 32.68 1.36
C ASP A 4 28.50 31.53 1.79
N ASP A 5 28.06 30.27 1.66
CA ASP A 5 28.99 29.23 1.21
C ASP A 5 28.24 28.01 0.61
N HIS A 6 28.35 27.91 -0.71
CA HIS A 6 28.15 26.70 -1.49
C HIS A 6 29.51 26.03 -1.71
N PRO A 7 29.55 24.70 -1.93
CA PRO A 7 30.45 24.21 -2.96
C PRO A 7 29.74 23.37 -4.04
N THR A 8 30.16 23.68 -5.25
CA THR A 8 29.89 23.10 -6.57
C THR A 8 30.47 21.69 -6.78
N PRO A 9 30.06 21.00 -7.87
CA PRO A 9 30.35 19.59 -8.12
C PRO A 9 31.69 19.38 -8.86
N SER A 10 32.29 18.21 -8.66
CA SER A 10 33.45 17.74 -9.43
C SER A 10 33.08 16.54 -10.31
N SER A 11 33.12 16.81 -11.61
CA SER A 11 33.15 15.83 -12.71
C SER A 11 34.57 15.31 -12.92
N SER A 12 34.74 13.98 -13.00
CA SER A 12 35.90 13.35 -13.63
C SER A 12 35.47 12.06 -14.32
N SER A 13 35.38 12.16 -15.64
CA SER A 13 35.37 11.07 -16.61
C SER A 13 36.69 10.31 -16.63
N THR A 14 36.64 8.98 -16.56
CA THR A 14 37.70 8.12 -17.12
C THR A 14 37.08 6.93 -17.84
N VAL A 15 37.34 6.94 -19.14
CA VAL A 15 37.17 5.88 -20.11
C VAL A 15 38.10 4.73 -19.75
N SER A 16 37.61 3.49 -19.73
CA SER A 16 38.44 2.30 -19.98
C SER A 16 37.55 1.14 -20.40
N SER A 17 37.40 1.03 -21.72
CA SER A 17 37.14 -0.22 -22.42
C SER A 17 38.33 -1.16 -22.15
N THR A 18 38.08 -2.32 -21.55
CA THR A 18 39.03 -3.44 -21.59
C THR A 18 38.32 -4.70 -22.04
N ASN A 19 38.44 -4.91 -23.35
CA ASN A 19 38.74 -6.18 -24.01
C ASN A 19 38.22 -7.47 -23.37
N ALA A 20 37.21 -8.00 -24.07
CA ALA A 20 37.01 -9.43 -24.23
C ALA A 20 38.33 -10.16 -24.49
N ALA A 21 38.60 -11.21 -23.71
CA ALA A 21 39.53 -12.27 -24.07
C ALA A 21 38.79 -13.61 -23.95
N PRO A 22 38.60 -14.34 -25.06
CA PRO A 22 38.16 -15.72 -25.04
C PRO A 22 39.40 -16.61 -24.86
N TYR A 23 39.54 -17.24 -23.69
CA TYR A 23 40.33 -18.47 -23.59
C TYR A 23 39.54 -19.54 -24.36
N GLY A 24 40.00 -20.13 -25.45
CA GLY A 24 41.38 -20.41 -25.82
C GLY A 24 41.58 -21.92 -25.74
N SER A 25 41.37 -22.57 -26.88
CA SER A 25 42.07 -23.78 -27.31
C SER A 25 41.60 -25.14 -26.74
N THR A 26 40.64 -25.73 -27.44
CA THR A 26 40.55 -27.18 -27.66
C THR A 26 41.87 -27.68 -28.27
N SER A 27 42.74 -28.26 -27.43
CA SER A 27 43.88 -29.03 -27.91
C SER A 27 43.40 -30.41 -28.32
N LEU A 28 43.29 -30.59 -29.63
CA LEU A 28 43.06 -31.87 -30.29
C LEU A 28 44.31 -32.74 -30.08
N VAL A 29 44.30 -33.60 -29.07
CA VAL A 29 45.36 -34.59 -28.89
C VAL A 29 45.24 -35.62 -30.02
N GLN A 30 46.13 -35.53 -31.00
CA GLN A 30 46.36 -36.59 -31.98
C GLN A 30 46.85 -37.83 -31.25
N ILE A 31 45.99 -38.85 -31.18
CA ILE A 31 46.36 -40.20 -30.75
C ILE A 31 47.21 -40.79 -31.88
N LYS A 32 48.53 -40.81 -31.67
CA LYS A 32 49.48 -41.51 -32.51
C LYS A 32 49.29 -43.01 -32.25
N GLN A 33 48.73 -43.71 -33.22
CA GLN A 33 48.56 -45.16 -33.22
C GLN A 33 49.92 -45.79 -33.53
N GLU A 34 50.67 -46.14 -32.48
CA GLU A 34 51.87 -46.97 -32.63
C GLU A 34 51.46 -48.45 -32.53
N SER A 35 51.76 -49.20 -33.59
CA SER A 35 51.53 -50.63 -33.70
C SER A 35 52.44 -51.37 -32.75
N VAL A 36 51.86 -52.14 -31.84
CA VAL A 36 52.60 -53.00 -30.91
C VAL A 36 52.76 -54.36 -31.58
N ASP A 37 53.98 -54.67 -31.99
CA ASP A 37 54.38 -56.02 -32.38
C ASP A 37 54.38 -56.93 -31.15
N ALA A 38 53.61 -58.01 -31.26
CA ALA A 38 53.47 -59.02 -30.23
C ALA A 38 54.68 -59.96 -30.21
N HIS A 39 55.59 -59.76 -29.25
CA HIS A 39 56.50 -60.81 -28.82
C HIS A 39 56.02 -61.43 -27.52
N GLN A 40 55.48 -62.64 -27.68
CA GLN A 40 55.16 -63.61 -26.66
C GLN A 40 56.42 -63.96 -25.86
N SER A 41 56.46 -63.61 -24.58
CA SER A 41 57.42 -64.20 -23.63
C SER A 41 56.69 -64.51 -22.33
N GLN A 42 56.47 -65.81 -22.10
CA GLN A 42 56.01 -66.38 -20.85
C GLN A 42 57.14 -66.31 -19.81
N ALA A 43 56.95 -65.56 -18.73
CA ALA A 43 57.71 -65.70 -17.49
C ALA A 43 56.89 -65.16 -16.29
N ASP A 44 56.77 -65.97 -15.25
CA ASP A 44 56.44 -65.65 -13.85
C ASP A 44 55.30 -64.64 -13.55
N THR A 45 54.06 -65.14 -13.51
CA THR A 45 52.83 -64.34 -13.32
C THR A 45 52.31 -64.22 -11.88
N THR A 46 53.07 -64.56 -10.84
CA THR A 46 52.56 -64.50 -9.44
C THR A 46 53.09 -63.33 -8.61
N ALA A 47 54.25 -62.74 -8.96
CA ALA A 47 54.81 -61.60 -8.22
C ALA A 47 54.33 -60.22 -8.73
N ASP A 48 53.94 -60.10 -10.00
CA ASP A 48 53.52 -58.84 -10.64
C ASP A 48 52.02 -58.50 -10.43
N SER A 49 51.23 -59.50 -10.03
CA SER A 49 49.80 -59.35 -9.72
C SER A 49 49.53 -58.32 -8.61
N SER A 50 50.41 -58.26 -7.60
CA SER A 50 50.28 -57.32 -6.48
C SER A 50 50.42 -55.85 -6.91
N GLY A 51 51.34 -55.56 -7.84
CA GLY A 51 51.55 -54.22 -8.38
C GLY A 51 50.35 -53.75 -9.21
N VAL A 52 49.80 -54.64 -10.04
CA VAL A 52 48.59 -54.37 -10.83
C VAL A 52 47.38 -54.12 -9.93
N VAL A 53 47.18 -54.91 -8.87
CA VAL A 53 46.09 -54.72 -7.91
C VAL A 53 46.22 -53.37 -7.18
N HIS A 54 47.43 -52.99 -6.75
CA HIS A 54 47.68 -51.69 -6.14
C HIS A 54 47.36 -50.54 -7.12
N ALA A 55 47.81 -50.64 -8.38
CA ALA A 55 47.53 -49.62 -9.39
C ALA A 55 46.01 -49.47 -9.64
N LEU A 56 45.27 -50.58 -9.74
CA LEU A 56 43.82 -50.56 -9.88
C LEU A 56 43.11 -49.91 -8.68
N PHE A 57 43.62 -50.17 -7.47
CA PHE A 57 43.10 -49.54 -6.25
C PHE A 57 43.34 -48.02 -6.26
N THR A 58 44.56 -47.58 -6.57
CA THR A 58 44.88 -46.14 -6.71
C THR A 58 44.02 -45.48 -7.79
N MET A 59 43.77 -46.15 -8.91
CA MET A 59 42.88 -45.64 -9.96
C MET A 59 41.42 -45.54 -9.48
N ALA A 60 40.95 -46.49 -8.66
CA ALA A 60 39.61 -46.43 -8.07
C ALA A 60 39.47 -45.28 -7.07
N GLU A 61 40.48 -45.06 -6.21
CA GLU A 61 40.54 -43.92 -5.29
C GLU A 61 40.56 -42.59 -6.06
N ALA A 62 41.40 -42.46 -7.08
CA ALA A 62 41.47 -41.26 -7.92
C ALA A 62 40.11 -40.98 -8.60
N ARG A 63 39.43 -42.02 -9.10
CA ARG A 63 38.08 -41.88 -9.68
C ARG A 63 37.05 -41.42 -8.65
N SER A 64 37.11 -41.96 -7.42
CA SER A 64 36.24 -41.52 -6.32
C SER A 64 36.47 -40.05 -5.97
N ALA A 65 37.74 -39.63 -5.85
CA ALA A 65 38.12 -38.25 -5.58
C ALA A 65 37.65 -37.30 -6.70
N VAL A 66 37.79 -37.68 -7.98
CA VAL A 66 37.28 -36.90 -9.10
C VAL A 66 35.76 -36.78 -9.07
N ALA A 67 35.04 -37.85 -8.72
CA ALA A 67 33.59 -37.81 -8.58
C ALA A 67 33.15 -36.88 -7.43
N GLU A 68 33.89 -36.87 -6.32
CA GLU A 68 33.66 -35.96 -5.20
C GLU A 68 33.94 -34.50 -5.55
N LEU A 69 35.05 -34.22 -6.23
CA LEU A 69 35.34 -32.89 -6.76
C LEU A 69 34.26 -32.43 -7.73
N GLY A 70 33.72 -33.33 -8.56
CA GLY A 70 32.58 -33.05 -9.42
C GLY A 70 31.33 -32.63 -8.64
N ARG A 71 31.00 -33.34 -7.56
CA ARG A 71 29.89 -32.99 -6.65
C ARG A 71 30.11 -31.62 -6.00
N CYS A 72 31.29 -31.39 -5.43
CA CYS A 72 31.66 -30.14 -4.79
C CYS A 72 31.60 -28.96 -5.77
N TRP A 73 32.06 -29.15 -7.00
CA TRP A 73 31.98 -28.13 -8.05
C TRP A 73 30.54 -27.78 -8.42
N THR A 74 29.65 -28.77 -8.52
CA THR A 74 28.22 -28.51 -8.80
C THR A 74 27.56 -27.74 -7.66
N GLU A 75 27.84 -28.10 -6.42
CA GLU A 75 27.34 -27.39 -5.24
C GLU A 75 27.83 -25.94 -5.23
N LEU A 76 29.14 -25.71 -5.38
CA LEU A 76 29.70 -24.36 -5.43
C LEU A 76 29.08 -23.49 -6.53
N ARG A 77 28.79 -24.08 -7.70
CA ARG A 77 28.12 -23.37 -8.79
C ARG A 77 26.69 -22.96 -8.41
N GLU A 78 25.95 -23.83 -7.74
CA GLU A 78 24.61 -23.51 -7.24
C GLU A 78 24.64 -22.45 -6.16
N ASP A 79 25.61 -22.50 -5.25
CA ASP A 79 25.85 -21.52 -4.18
C ASP A 79 26.16 -20.14 -4.77
N CYS A 80 27.05 -20.07 -5.76
CA CYS A 80 27.29 -18.84 -6.50
C CYS A 80 26.01 -18.32 -7.18
N GLY A 81 25.18 -19.22 -7.73
CA GLY A 81 23.88 -18.87 -8.31
C GLY A 81 22.90 -18.33 -7.26
N ARG A 82 22.87 -18.91 -6.06
CA ARG A 82 22.07 -18.42 -4.91
C ARG A 82 22.56 -17.05 -4.47
N GLY A 83 23.87 -16.85 -4.35
CA GLY A 83 24.47 -15.56 -4.00
C GLY A 83 24.05 -14.43 -4.94
N LYS A 84 24.10 -14.67 -6.26
CA LYS A 84 23.63 -13.69 -7.26
C LYS A 84 22.16 -13.30 -7.08
N ARG A 85 21.29 -14.29 -6.86
CA ARG A 85 19.86 -14.02 -6.61
C ARG A 85 19.61 -13.25 -5.31
N VAL A 86 20.40 -13.52 -4.27
CA VAL A 86 20.32 -12.77 -3.01
C VAL A 86 20.73 -11.32 -3.23
N THR A 87 21.83 -11.06 -3.95
CA THR A 87 22.25 -9.68 -4.26
C THR A 87 21.23 -8.94 -5.12
N GLU A 88 20.58 -9.61 -6.08
CA GLU A 88 19.48 -9.03 -6.86
C GLU A 88 18.30 -8.65 -5.95
N LEU A 89 17.90 -9.54 -5.04
CA LEU A 89 16.82 -9.27 -4.09
C LEU A 89 17.16 -8.11 -3.14
N GLU A 90 18.39 -8.06 -2.63
CA GLU A 90 18.88 -6.98 -1.79
C GLU A 90 18.76 -5.63 -2.51
N THR A 91 19.23 -5.55 -3.76
CA THR A 91 19.11 -4.32 -4.55
C THR A 91 17.66 -3.90 -4.81
N ALA A 92 16.75 -4.85 -5.00
CA ALA A 92 15.32 -4.58 -5.17
C ALA A 92 14.69 -4.06 -3.86
N CYS A 93 15.05 -4.65 -2.71
CA CYS A 93 14.62 -4.17 -1.40
C CYS A 93 15.09 -2.73 -1.14
N ASP A 94 16.34 -2.41 -1.46
CA ASP A 94 16.88 -1.06 -1.31
C ASP A 94 16.17 -0.04 -2.21
N GLN A 95 15.78 -0.46 -3.42
CA GLN A 95 14.98 0.39 -4.30
C GLN A 95 13.60 0.69 -3.72
N VAL A 96 12.91 -0.33 -3.21
CA VAL A 96 11.60 -0.16 -2.57
C VAL A 96 11.72 0.71 -1.32
N ALA A 97 12.74 0.51 -0.50
CA ALA A 97 13.00 1.32 0.69
C ALA A 97 13.18 2.81 0.34
N ARG A 98 13.93 3.11 -0.73
CA ARG A 98 14.10 4.49 -1.21
C ARG A 98 12.79 5.12 -1.68
N TRP A 99 11.96 4.37 -2.43
CA TRP A 99 10.65 4.87 -2.87
C TRP A 99 9.72 5.17 -1.69
N LEU A 100 9.70 4.31 -0.68
CA LEU A 100 8.88 4.53 0.52
C LEU A 100 9.32 5.78 1.29
N GLU A 101 10.63 6.03 1.40
CA GLU A 101 11.12 7.24 2.07
C GLU A 101 10.78 8.51 1.27
N GLU A 102 10.79 8.44 -0.06
CA GLU A 102 10.37 9.55 -0.91
C GLU A 102 8.86 9.82 -0.79
N GLU A 103 8.03 8.79 -0.83
CA GLU A 103 6.59 8.90 -0.62
C GLU A 103 6.26 9.49 0.77
N LYS A 104 7.01 9.09 1.80
CA LYS A 104 6.90 9.66 3.14
C LYS A 104 7.25 11.15 3.16
N LYS A 105 8.29 11.60 2.45
CA LYS A 105 8.63 13.03 2.35
C LYS A 105 7.54 13.82 1.62
N VAL A 106 6.99 13.30 0.53
CA VAL A 106 5.88 13.92 -0.20
C VAL A 106 4.68 14.11 0.72
N HIS A 107 4.27 13.07 1.45
CA HIS A 107 3.17 13.17 2.42
C HIS A 107 3.46 14.18 3.54
N GLN A 108 4.71 14.29 4.02
CA GLN A 108 5.07 15.30 5.00
C GLN A 108 4.89 16.72 4.45
N GLU A 109 5.23 16.95 3.19
CA GLU A 109 5.05 18.26 2.56
C GLU A 109 3.58 18.59 2.33
N GLU A 110 2.76 17.64 1.90
CA GLU A 110 1.31 17.81 1.80
C GLU A 110 0.69 18.18 3.16
N LEU A 111 1.11 17.52 4.24
CA LEU A 111 0.64 17.86 5.59
C LEU A 111 1.05 19.28 6.02
N LYS A 112 2.25 19.74 5.64
CA LYS A 112 2.65 21.13 5.89
C LYS A 112 1.76 22.11 5.10
N GLN A 113 1.51 21.82 3.83
CA GLN A 113 0.64 22.66 3.00
C GLN A 113 -0.77 22.74 3.58
N ILE A 114 -1.35 21.61 3.98
CA ILE A 114 -2.68 21.57 4.61
C ILE A 114 -2.69 22.43 5.89
N ASN A 115 -1.65 22.33 6.72
CA ASN A 115 -1.56 23.15 7.93
C ASN A 115 -1.44 24.64 7.62
N GLN A 116 -0.70 25.02 6.57
CA GLN A 116 -0.64 26.40 6.10
C GLN A 116 -2.02 26.89 5.63
N ASP A 117 -2.72 26.09 4.83
CA ASP A 117 -4.05 26.40 4.32
C ASP A 117 -5.08 26.53 5.46
N ILE A 118 -5.00 25.68 6.48
CA ILE A 118 -5.84 25.78 7.69
C ILE A 118 -5.62 27.15 8.35
N ASN A 119 -4.37 27.54 8.59
CA ASN A 119 -4.07 28.83 9.22
C ASN A 119 -4.60 30.00 8.37
N LEU A 120 -4.40 29.96 7.04
CA LEU A 120 -4.91 30.98 6.12
C LEU A 120 -6.45 31.08 6.17
N LEU A 121 -7.14 29.94 6.21
CA LEU A 121 -8.60 29.90 6.32
C LEU A 121 -9.09 30.40 7.68
N GLU A 122 -8.39 30.05 8.77
CA GLU A 122 -8.70 30.54 10.11
C GLU A 122 -8.60 32.05 10.20
N ASP A 123 -7.55 32.64 9.63
CA ASP A 123 -7.35 34.09 9.59
C ASP A 123 -8.40 34.79 8.73
N PHE A 124 -8.72 34.23 7.56
CA PHE A 124 -9.80 34.74 6.73
C PHE A 124 -11.15 34.73 7.44
N LEU A 125 -11.47 33.66 8.19
CA LEU A 125 -12.69 33.57 8.98
C LEU A 125 -12.68 34.54 10.16
N ARG A 126 -11.53 34.72 10.82
CA ARG A 126 -11.34 35.67 11.92
C ARG A 126 -11.61 37.09 11.48
N ASP A 127 -11.18 37.46 10.27
CA ASP A 127 -11.42 38.76 9.66
C ASP A 127 -12.86 38.96 9.18
N ARG A 128 -13.47 37.92 8.60
CA ARG A 128 -14.80 38.03 7.99
C ARG A 128 -15.94 38.03 9.01
N LYS A 129 -15.82 37.27 10.10
CA LYS A 129 -16.82 37.21 11.21
C LYS A 129 -17.20 38.60 11.76
N PRO A 130 -16.26 39.46 12.21
CA PRO A 130 -16.60 40.76 12.77
C PRO A 130 -17.15 41.72 11.69
N ARG A 131 -16.69 41.63 10.44
CA ARG A 131 -17.24 42.44 9.33
C ARG A 131 -18.71 42.10 9.08
N LEU A 132 -19.06 40.82 9.06
CA LEU A 132 -20.44 40.37 8.94
C LEU A 132 -21.29 40.78 10.15
N ALA A 133 -20.75 40.65 11.37
CA ALA A 133 -21.43 41.08 12.58
C ALA A 133 -21.71 42.60 12.58
N ARG A 134 -20.75 43.42 12.14
CA ARG A 134 -20.92 44.88 11.99
C ARG A 134 -22.01 45.21 10.96
N LYS A 135 -21.99 44.58 9.79
CA LYS A 135 -23.03 44.76 8.76
C LYS A 135 -24.41 44.36 9.26
N LYS A 136 -24.51 43.23 9.97
CA LYS A 136 -25.77 42.76 10.57
C LYS A 136 -26.30 43.77 11.60
N ALA A 137 -25.45 44.23 12.51
CA ALA A 137 -25.82 45.24 13.52
C ALA A 137 -26.24 46.57 12.87
N GLU A 138 -25.60 46.96 11.77
CA GLU A 138 -25.99 48.14 11.00
C GLU A 138 -27.38 47.98 10.37
N THR A 139 -27.66 46.83 9.74
CA THR A 139 -28.98 46.55 9.16
C THR A 139 -30.08 46.50 10.23
N GLU A 140 -29.78 45.94 11.41
CA GLU A 140 -30.71 45.85 12.53
C GLU A 140 -31.05 47.24 13.08
N ARG A 141 -30.06 48.13 13.24
CA ARG A 141 -30.29 49.54 13.63
C ARG A 141 -31.13 50.30 12.61
N LYS A 142 -30.89 50.09 11.31
CA LYS A 142 -31.71 50.72 10.25
C LYS A 142 -33.15 50.23 10.31
N MET A 143 -33.36 48.94 10.54
CA MET A 143 -34.69 48.35 10.70
C MET A 143 -35.41 48.91 11.94
N GLU A 144 -34.73 49.01 13.08
CA GLU A 144 -35.29 49.58 14.31
C GLU A 144 -35.65 51.06 14.13
N GLN A 145 -34.80 51.84 13.45
CA GLN A 145 -35.10 53.24 13.11
C GLN A 145 -36.33 53.38 12.22
N LEU A 146 -36.50 52.50 11.23
CA LEU A 146 -37.70 52.48 10.38
C LEU A 146 -38.95 52.13 11.18
N LEU A 147 -38.90 51.10 12.02
CA LEU A 147 -40.01 50.73 12.90
C LEU A 147 -40.41 51.89 13.82
N ARG A 148 -39.43 52.60 14.41
CA ARG A 148 -39.70 53.78 15.24
C ARG A 148 -40.40 54.88 14.45
N LYS A 149 -39.98 55.15 13.21
CA LYS A 149 -40.60 56.16 12.34
C LYS A 149 -42.04 55.82 11.94
N VAL A 150 -42.32 54.55 11.66
CA VAL A 150 -43.68 54.08 11.35
C VAL A 150 -44.59 54.29 12.56
N LEU A 151 -44.15 53.85 13.75
CA LEU A 151 -44.92 54.02 14.98
C LEU A 151 -45.17 55.49 15.34
N SER A 152 -44.20 56.38 15.11
CA SER A 152 -44.42 57.83 15.34
C SER A 152 -45.40 58.45 14.34
N PHE A 153 -45.44 57.94 13.10
CA PHE A 153 -46.37 58.40 12.08
C PHE A 153 -47.82 58.02 12.42
N ASP A 154 -48.03 56.83 13.00
CA ASP A 154 -49.36 56.38 13.44
C ASP A 154 -49.90 57.22 14.61
N VAL A 155 -49.03 57.67 15.53
CA VAL A 155 -49.41 58.56 16.65
C VAL A 155 -49.84 59.94 16.15
N GLU A 156 -49.08 60.55 15.24
CA GLU A 156 -49.43 61.85 14.64
C GLU A 156 -50.74 61.78 13.83
N GLN A 157 -51.02 60.67 13.14
CA GLN A 157 -52.29 60.48 12.43
C GLN A 157 -53.49 60.28 13.36
N SER A 158 -53.25 59.75 14.56
CA SER A 158 -54.28 59.50 15.58
C SER A 158 -54.68 60.77 16.33
N GLU A 159 -53.73 61.68 16.58
CA GLU A 159 -53.99 62.96 17.28
C GLU A 159 -54.78 63.97 16.43
N VAL A 160 -54.81 63.83 15.10
CA VAL A 160 -55.61 64.68 14.20
C VAL A 160 -57.08 64.21 14.09
N LYS A 161 -57.46 63.07 14.68
CA LYS A 161 -58.80 62.45 14.51
C LYS A 161 -59.61 62.25 15.81
N SER A 162 -59.24 62.85 16.93
CA SER A 162 -60.01 62.78 18.18
C SER A 162 -61.23 63.72 18.20
N GLY A 163 -62.32 63.27 17.56
CA GLY A 163 -63.70 63.59 17.95
C GLY A 163 -64.31 62.39 18.69
N PRO A 164 -65.20 62.57 19.68
CA PRO A 164 -65.69 61.45 20.50
C PRO A 164 -66.84 60.75 19.78
N ASP A 165 -66.74 59.43 19.58
CA ASP A 165 -67.74 58.49 20.11
C ASP A 165 -67.52 57.02 19.68
N GLN A 166 -67.89 56.15 20.63
CA GLN A 166 -68.44 54.79 20.52
C GLN A 166 -67.59 53.58 20.11
N GLN A 167 -67.37 52.74 21.12
CA GLN A 167 -67.49 51.27 21.15
C GLN A 167 -67.68 50.53 19.81
N GLN A 168 -66.79 49.57 19.52
CA GLN A 168 -67.20 48.16 19.47
C GLN A 168 -66.01 47.19 19.37
N ASN A 169 -66.18 46.10 20.12
CA ASN A 169 -65.50 44.81 20.03
C ASN A 169 -65.42 44.31 18.57
N GLN A 170 -64.24 43.86 18.14
CA GLN A 170 -64.12 42.55 17.47
C GLN A 170 -62.68 42.05 17.42
N SER A 171 -62.56 40.86 17.97
CA SER A 171 -61.48 39.90 17.82
C SER A 171 -61.21 39.58 16.34
N GLU A 172 -59.98 39.79 15.88
CA GLU A 172 -59.46 39.07 14.71
C GLU A 172 -58.02 38.63 14.99
N SER A 173 -57.85 37.33 15.05
CA SER A 173 -56.61 36.61 15.24
C SER A 173 -55.63 36.90 14.10
N SER A 174 -54.53 37.55 14.44
CA SER A 174 -53.40 37.86 13.56
C SER A 174 -52.63 36.59 13.16
N PRO A 175 -52.51 36.26 11.86
CA PRO A 175 -51.62 35.21 11.36
C PRO A 175 -50.22 35.79 11.11
N TYR A 176 -49.53 36.24 12.17
CA TYR A 176 -48.08 36.44 12.12
C TYR A 176 -47.41 35.20 12.69
N ASP A 177 -47.31 34.19 11.83
CA ASP A 177 -46.39 33.09 12.08
C ASP A 177 -44.97 33.64 12.09
N ARG A 178 -44.39 33.55 13.28
CA ARG A 178 -43.05 33.95 13.63
C ARG A 178 -42.06 33.17 12.77
N CYS A 179 -41.54 33.78 11.71
CA CYS A 179 -40.30 33.32 11.08
C CYS A 179 -39.15 33.44 12.09
N GLN A 180 -38.96 32.39 12.88
CA GLN A 180 -37.72 32.22 13.63
C GLN A 180 -36.59 31.92 12.64
N PRO A 181 -35.47 32.67 12.67
CA PRO A 181 -34.27 32.25 11.98
C PRO A 181 -33.73 31.03 12.74
N THR A 182 -33.89 29.84 12.18
CA THR A 182 -33.28 28.63 12.74
C THR A 182 -31.76 28.76 12.66
N PRO A 183 -31.03 28.81 13.79
CA PRO A 183 -29.58 28.77 13.76
C PRO A 183 -29.21 27.30 13.60
N ASN A 184 -28.98 26.81 12.37
CA ASN A 184 -28.14 25.63 12.07
C ASN A 184 -28.18 25.09 10.63
N GLN A 185 -28.97 25.64 9.70
CA GLN A 185 -29.02 25.06 8.34
C GLN A 185 -27.73 25.22 7.50
N PHE A 186 -26.88 26.21 7.81
CA PHE A 186 -25.66 26.44 7.02
C PHE A 186 -24.53 25.44 7.27
N ASN A 187 -24.56 24.67 8.37
CA ASN A 187 -23.53 23.67 8.64
C ASN A 187 -23.80 22.33 7.95
N GLY A 188 -25.07 21.95 7.75
CA GLY A 188 -25.42 20.65 7.17
C GLY A 188 -24.90 20.46 5.74
N GLN A 189 -25.00 21.50 4.90
CA GLN A 189 -24.47 21.49 3.53
C GLN A 189 -22.95 21.31 3.49
N PHE A 190 -22.21 22.00 4.37
CA PHE A 190 -20.76 21.85 4.45
C PHE A 190 -20.35 20.44 4.94
N PHE A 191 -21.02 19.91 5.97
CA PHE A 191 -20.75 18.56 6.46
C PHE A 191 -21.09 17.50 5.42
N LEU A 192 -22.19 17.65 4.67
CA LEU A 192 -22.55 16.73 3.59
C LEU A 192 -21.55 16.80 2.43
N TRP A 193 -21.10 18.00 2.06
CA TRP A 193 -20.07 18.18 1.04
C TRP A 193 -18.73 17.57 1.47
N ALA A 194 -18.26 17.86 2.70
CA ALA A 194 -17.03 17.29 3.25
C ALA A 194 -17.11 15.77 3.40
N PHE A 195 -18.26 15.24 3.83
CA PHE A 195 -18.50 13.80 3.92
C PHE A 195 -18.52 13.13 2.55
N GLN A 196 -19.07 13.80 1.53
CA GLN A 196 -19.06 13.30 0.16
C GLN A 196 -17.63 13.24 -0.41
N TRP A 197 -16.80 14.25 -0.17
CA TRP A 197 -15.39 14.22 -0.52
C TRP A 197 -14.61 13.15 0.25
N PHE A 198 -14.87 13.00 1.55
CA PHE A 198 -14.27 11.93 2.35
C PHE A 198 -14.63 10.54 1.80
N MET A 199 -15.89 10.33 1.40
CA MET A 199 -16.34 9.07 0.81
C MET A 199 -15.71 8.81 -0.56
N LEU A 200 -15.57 9.84 -1.41
CA LEU A 200 -14.88 9.73 -2.71
C LEU A 200 -13.39 9.42 -2.53
N PHE A 201 -12.72 10.11 -1.61
CA PHE A 201 -11.31 9.84 -1.30
C PHE A 201 -11.12 8.44 -0.73
N HIS A 202 -11.99 8.01 0.17
CA HIS A 202 -11.98 6.65 0.72
C HIS A 202 -12.24 5.60 -0.37
N GLN A 203 -13.13 5.88 -1.32
CA GLN A 203 -13.43 5.02 -2.46
C GLN A 203 -12.23 4.93 -3.43
N GLN A 204 -11.57 6.05 -3.73
CA GLN A 204 -10.37 6.07 -4.56
C GLN A 204 -9.22 5.29 -3.90
N ARG A 205 -9.06 5.45 -2.58
CA ARG A 205 -8.07 4.67 -1.81
C ARG A 205 -8.35 3.16 -1.85
N LEU A 206 -9.62 2.76 -1.72
CA LEU A 206 -10.03 1.36 -1.86
C LEU A 206 -9.78 0.82 -3.27
N GLN A 207 -10.03 1.61 -4.31
CA GLN A 207 -9.73 1.23 -5.70
C GLN A 207 -8.23 1.05 -5.94
N LEU A 208 -7.38 1.97 -5.47
CA LEU A 208 -5.91 1.81 -5.56
C LEU A 208 -5.45 0.55 -4.81
N GLN A 209 -5.98 0.32 -3.61
CA GLN A 209 -5.65 -0.88 -2.83
C GLN A 209 -6.06 -2.16 -3.59
N GLN A 210 -7.21 -2.15 -4.26
CA GLN A 210 -7.67 -3.27 -5.06
C GLN A 210 -6.83 -3.47 -6.34
N GLN A 211 -6.39 -2.39 -6.98
CA GLN A 211 -5.52 -2.42 -8.15
C GLN A 211 -4.11 -2.92 -7.81
N LEU A 212 -3.55 -2.54 -6.66
CA LEU A 212 -2.28 -3.08 -6.17
C LEU A 212 -2.37 -4.58 -5.86
N LEU A 213 -3.50 -5.05 -5.32
CA LEU A 213 -3.74 -6.48 -5.12
C LEU A 213 -3.87 -7.23 -6.44
N GLN A 214 -4.49 -6.64 -7.46
CA GLN A 214 -4.58 -7.23 -8.80
C GLN A 214 -3.23 -7.25 -9.51
N ASN A 215 -2.44 -6.16 -9.47
CA ASN A 215 -1.10 -6.10 -10.06
C ASN A 215 -0.12 -7.08 -9.40
N ASN A 216 -0.21 -7.28 -8.08
CA ASN A 216 0.56 -8.32 -7.39
C ASN A 216 0.12 -9.74 -7.81
N ASN A 217 -1.18 -9.96 -8.06
CA ASN A 217 -1.70 -11.25 -8.52
C ASN A 217 -1.38 -11.56 -9.98
N THR A 218 -1.34 -10.56 -10.87
CA THR A 218 -0.95 -10.76 -12.27
C THR A 218 0.53 -11.06 -12.38
N ASN A 219 1.39 -10.38 -11.61
CA ASN A 219 2.83 -10.64 -11.57
C ASN A 219 3.17 -12.01 -10.96
N THR A 220 2.42 -12.48 -9.96
CA THR A 220 2.57 -13.85 -9.42
C THR A 220 1.96 -14.92 -10.33
N SER A 221 0.86 -14.63 -11.03
CA SER A 221 0.25 -15.58 -11.98
C SER A 221 1.12 -15.78 -13.22
N SER A 222 1.78 -14.74 -13.74
CA SER A 222 2.73 -14.88 -14.84
C SER A 222 4.00 -15.66 -14.43
N HIS A 223 4.42 -15.55 -13.16
CA HIS A 223 5.55 -16.32 -12.64
C HIS A 223 5.18 -17.80 -12.36
N LEU A 224 3.96 -18.08 -11.90
CA LEU A 224 3.47 -19.44 -11.64
C LEU A 224 3.10 -20.23 -12.92
N LEU A 225 2.55 -19.56 -13.95
CA LEU A 225 2.25 -20.22 -15.23
C LEU A 225 3.49 -20.55 -16.06
N ASN A 226 4.59 -19.81 -15.88
CA ASN A 226 5.86 -20.12 -16.55
C ASN A 226 6.72 -21.16 -15.80
N GLN A 227 6.39 -21.44 -14.52
CA GLN A 227 7.08 -22.45 -13.71
C GLN A 227 6.46 -23.86 -13.87
N GLN A 228 5.25 -24.00 -14.41
CA GLN A 228 4.59 -25.30 -14.58
C GLN A 228 5.01 -26.11 -15.82
N ARG A 229 5.92 -25.60 -16.67
CA ARG A 229 6.47 -26.36 -17.82
C ARG A 229 7.79 -27.09 -17.53
N GLY A 230 8.32 -27.01 -16.32
CA GLY A 230 9.58 -27.67 -15.96
C GLY A 230 9.47 -28.47 -14.68
N LEU A 231 9.40 -29.79 -14.83
CA LEU A 231 9.86 -30.82 -13.88
C LEU A 231 8.94 -31.16 -12.69
N ASN A 232 8.15 -32.21 -12.94
CA ASN A 232 7.93 -33.29 -12.00
C ASN A 232 9.27 -34.00 -11.73
N MET A 233 9.78 -33.96 -10.49
CA MET A 233 10.35 -35.08 -9.74
C MET A 233 10.86 -34.63 -8.36
N ASN A 234 10.37 -35.34 -7.35
CA ASN A 234 10.96 -35.65 -6.05
C ASN A 234 11.15 -34.58 -4.96
N ASN A 235 10.93 -35.08 -3.75
CA ASN A 235 10.58 -34.42 -2.51
C ASN A 235 11.80 -34.34 -1.56
N ASN A 236 12.12 -33.16 -1.02
CA ASN A 236 12.31 -32.87 0.42
C ASN A 236 13.25 -31.67 0.67
N ASN A 237 12.86 -30.86 1.67
CA ASN A 237 13.53 -29.69 2.23
C ASN A 237 13.50 -28.39 1.40
N ILE A 238 12.32 -27.76 1.36
CA ILE A 238 12.22 -26.32 1.25
C ILE A 238 11.76 -25.79 2.62
N VAL A 239 12.69 -25.16 3.33
CA VAL A 239 12.37 -24.29 4.46
C VAL A 239 11.59 -23.10 3.89
N PRO A 240 10.37 -22.81 4.34
CA PRO A 240 9.68 -21.59 3.93
C PRO A 240 10.39 -20.39 4.55
N MET A 241 10.84 -19.48 3.69
CA MET A 241 11.38 -18.17 4.05
C MET A 241 10.43 -17.44 5.03
N PRO A 242 10.93 -16.72 6.05
CA PRO A 242 10.07 -15.92 6.91
C PRO A 242 9.47 -14.77 6.11
N THR A 243 8.19 -14.88 5.81
CA THR A 243 7.33 -13.77 5.41
C THR A 243 7.21 -12.83 6.62
N THR A 244 8.17 -11.94 6.80
CA THR A 244 8.05 -10.86 7.79
C THR A 244 7.16 -9.77 7.24
N MET A 245 6.06 -9.54 7.97
CA MET A 245 5.15 -8.40 7.89
C MET A 245 4.16 -8.32 6.72
N ALA A 246 3.72 -9.46 6.18
CA ALA A 246 2.31 -9.56 5.84
C ALA A 246 1.56 -9.56 7.18
N ARG A 247 1.18 -8.38 7.67
CA ARG A 247 0.13 -8.25 8.67
C ARG A 247 -1.00 -9.12 8.14
N GLN A 248 -1.21 -10.29 8.75
CA GLN A 248 -2.37 -11.13 8.49
C GLN A 248 -3.59 -10.30 8.88
N GLN A 249 -4.00 -9.39 8.00
CA GLN A 249 -5.41 -9.16 7.75
C GLN A 249 -5.89 -10.52 7.28
N GLN A 250 -6.19 -11.38 8.25
CA GLN A 250 -7.07 -12.51 8.06
C GLN A 250 -8.23 -11.91 7.27
N GLN A 251 -8.32 -12.20 5.97
CA GLN A 251 -9.46 -11.79 5.17
C GLN A 251 -10.66 -12.25 5.97
N ALA A 252 -11.38 -11.27 6.51
CA ALA A 252 -12.29 -11.52 7.61
C ALA A 252 -13.28 -12.57 7.14
N LYS A 253 -13.21 -13.78 7.71
CA LYS A 253 -13.91 -14.95 7.19
C LYS A 253 -15.41 -14.67 7.16
N MET A 254 -15.95 -14.28 6.00
CA MET A 254 -17.32 -13.78 5.91
C MET A 254 -18.31 -14.92 6.20
N LYS A 255 -19.47 -14.58 6.76
CA LYS A 255 -20.63 -15.47 6.87
C LYS A 255 -21.81 -14.84 6.13
N VAL A 256 -22.71 -15.65 5.59
CA VAL A 256 -23.93 -15.16 4.95
C VAL A 256 -25.03 -14.99 6.01
N CYS A 257 -25.75 -13.87 5.98
CA CYS A 257 -26.89 -13.65 6.86
C CYS A 257 -28.02 -14.63 6.53
N THR A 258 -28.50 -15.39 7.53
CA THR A 258 -29.60 -16.37 7.33
C THR A 258 -30.95 -15.74 7.00
N SER A 259 -31.11 -14.42 7.19
CA SER A 259 -32.38 -13.72 6.95
C SER A 259 -32.45 -12.99 5.62
N CYS A 260 -31.35 -12.41 5.15
CA CYS A 260 -31.32 -11.61 3.92
C CYS A 260 -30.22 -12.04 2.94
N GLN A 261 -29.48 -13.10 3.23
CA GLN A 261 -28.45 -13.69 2.37
C GLN A 261 -27.26 -12.79 2.00
N GLU A 262 -27.11 -11.65 2.67
CA GLU A 262 -25.97 -10.75 2.49
C GLU A 262 -24.70 -11.24 3.21
N LEU A 263 -23.54 -10.95 2.61
CA LEU A 263 -22.21 -11.25 3.16
C LEU A 263 -21.88 -10.30 4.32
N ILE A 264 -21.60 -10.85 5.50
CA ILE A 264 -21.32 -10.11 6.74
C ILE A 264 -20.11 -10.68 7.49
N HIS A 265 -19.51 -9.89 8.37
CA HIS A 265 -18.36 -10.31 9.18
C HIS A 265 -18.71 -11.51 10.10
N ARG A 266 -17.81 -12.50 10.25
CA ARG A 266 -18.06 -13.73 11.05
C ARG A 266 -18.56 -13.47 12.46
N ASN A 267 -18.01 -12.44 13.09
CA ASN A 267 -18.27 -12.09 14.49
C ASN A 267 -19.34 -11.01 14.63
N ALA A 268 -20.03 -10.59 13.56
CA ALA A 268 -21.14 -9.65 13.66
C ALA A 268 -22.30 -10.27 14.48
N PRO A 269 -22.72 -9.64 15.59
CA PRO A 269 -23.84 -10.13 16.41
C PRO A 269 -25.20 -9.88 15.73
N THR A 270 -25.27 -8.87 14.87
CA THR A 270 -26.48 -8.42 14.16
C THR A 270 -26.12 -8.10 12.71
N CYS A 271 -27.02 -8.38 11.77
CA CYS A 271 -26.82 -8.02 10.36
C CYS A 271 -26.97 -6.50 10.17
N PRO A 272 -26.01 -5.78 9.55
CA PRO A 272 -26.13 -4.34 9.33
C PRO A 272 -27.25 -3.98 8.34
N PHE A 273 -27.60 -4.89 7.43
CA PHE A 273 -28.62 -4.65 6.41
C PHE A 273 -30.04 -4.84 6.95
N CYS A 274 -30.32 -5.99 7.59
CA CYS A 274 -31.69 -6.33 8.03
C CYS A 274 -31.91 -6.22 9.54
N LYS A 275 -30.87 -5.86 10.32
CA LYS A 275 -30.90 -5.71 11.79
C LYS A 275 -31.33 -6.96 12.58
N LYS A 276 -31.46 -8.13 11.94
CA LYS A 276 -31.77 -9.39 12.62
C LYS A 276 -30.53 -9.95 13.31
N LYS A 277 -30.73 -10.47 14.54
CA LYS A 277 -29.69 -11.12 15.36
C LYS A 277 -29.24 -12.41 14.68
N ILE A 278 -27.94 -12.59 14.51
CA ILE A 278 -27.39 -13.78 13.84
C ILE A 278 -27.04 -14.80 14.91
N THR A 279 -27.86 -15.84 15.04
CA THR A 279 -27.54 -16.99 15.88
C THR A 279 -26.67 -17.96 15.09
N SER A 280 -25.49 -18.30 15.60
CA SER A 280 -24.68 -19.37 15.02
C SER A 280 -25.33 -20.72 15.34
N LYS A 281 -25.55 -21.57 14.32
CA LYS A 281 -26.07 -22.94 14.49
C LYS A 281 -25.07 -23.92 15.12
N ALA A 282 -23.99 -23.44 15.75
CA ALA A 282 -23.01 -24.31 16.38
C ALA A 282 -23.53 -24.72 17.76
N ALA A 283 -23.95 -25.98 17.89
CA ALA A 283 -24.26 -26.59 19.17
C ALA A 283 -23.09 -26.34 20.15
N LYS A 284 -23.36 -25.68 21.27
CA LYS A 284 -22.38 -25.53 22.36
C LYS A 284 -21.95 -26.94 22.77
N ARG A 285 -20.72 -27.35 22.45
CA ARG A 285 -20.12 -28.53 23.07
C ARG A 285 -20.07 -28.26 24.58
N VAL A 286 -20.83 -29.05 25.32
CA VAL A 286 -20.77 -29.11 26.78
C VAL A 286 -19.35 -29.51 27.14
N ARG A 287 -18.61 -28.65 27.85
CA ARG A 287 -17.33 -29.02 28.43
C ARG A 287 -17.63 -29.96 29.61
N LYS A 288 -17.26 -31.24 29.48
CA LYS A 288 -17.11 -32.15 30.62
C LYS A 288 -15.78 -31.89 31.30
#